data_AF-A0A838F1V0-F1
#
_entry.id   AF-A0A838F1V0-F1
#
_cell.length_a   1.000
_cell.length_b   1.000
_cell.length_c   1.000
_cell.angle_alpha   90.00
_cell.angle_beta   90.00
_cell.angle_gamma   90.00
#
_symmetry.space_group_name_H-M   'P 1'
#
loop_
_entity.id
_entity.type
_entity.pdbx_description
1 polymer ?
#
loop_
_entity_poly.entity_id
_entity_poly.type
_entity_poly.pdbx_seq_one_letter_code
_entity_poly.pdbx_strand_id
1 'polypeptide(L)'
;MEKKVTKKFYQLSALNLLTALLLGWGVVMDTIVLAVILVALVMNHAILVRIISEMAKSMTIEGDAAKRSLKRVLGLMFLKMMLIGSILTLAYFYNQTMVPKVMLLMIFQLIIQVVSIKNNY
;
A
#
# COMPACT_ATOMS: atom_id res chain seq x y z
N MET A 1 -0.01 -14.07 -18.65
CA MET A 1 -0.16 -12.64 -18.94
C MET A 1 0.09 -11.87 -17.64
N GLU A 2 1.22 -11.17 -17.49
CA GLU A 2 1.47 -10.33 -16.31
C GLU A 2 0.44 -9.20 -16.29
N LYS A 3 -0.49 -9.23 -15.33
CA LYS A 3 -1.41 -8.12 -15.09
C LYS A 3 -0.58 -6.95 -14.54
N LYS A 4 -0.12 -6.06 -15.43
CA LYS A 4 0.59 -4.84 -15.07
C LYS A 4 -0.33 -3.94 -14.25
N VAL A 5 0.19 -3.37 -13.17
CA VAL A 5 -0.46 -2.29 -12.41
C VAL A 5 -0.90 -1.20 -13.40
N THR A 6 -2.21 -0.99 -13.55
CA THR A 6 -2.78 -0.13 -14.59
C THR A 6 -2.51 1.35 -14.31
N LYS A 7 -2.42 2.17 -15.37
CA LYS A 7 -2.25 3.64 -15.28
C LYS A 7 -3.26 4.32 -14.33
N LYS A 8 -4.49 3.78 -14.21
CA LYS A 8 -5.52 4.25 -13.27
C LYS A 8 -5.08 4.18 -11.81
N PHE A 9 -4.26 3.20 -11.41
CA PHE A 9 -3.71 3.12 -10.06
C PHE A 9 -2.75 4.27 -9.76
N TYR A 10 -1.86 4.61 -10.69
CA TYR A 10 -0.95 5.75 -10.53
C TYR A 10 -1.72 7.07 -10.47
N GLN A 11 -2.79 7.21 -11.25
CA GLN A 11 -3.68 8.38 -11.19
C GLN A 11 -4.41 8.49 -9.83
N LEU A 12 -4.97 7.40 -9.32
CA LEU A 12 -5.63 7.37 -8.01
C LEU A 12 -4.64 7.59 -6.86
N SER A 13 -3.43 7.05 -6.97
CA SER A 13 -2.35 7.28 -5.99
C SER A 13 -1.85 8.72 -6.02
N ALA A 14 -1.77 9.35 -7.19
CA ALA A 14 -1.47 10.78 -7.33
C ALA A 14 -2.59 11.65 -6.72
N LEU A 15 -3.84 11.19 -6.79
CA LEU A 15 -4.98 11.86 -6.14
C LEU A 15 -4.88 11.78 -4.61
N ASN A 16 -4.38 10.68 -4.05
CA ASN A 16 -4.07 10.57 -2.62
C ASN A 16 -2.87 11.47 -2.21
N LEU A 17 -2.01 11.82 -3.17
CA LEU A 17 -0.92 12.79 -2.98
C LEU A 17 -1.44 14.22 -2.78
N LEU A 18 -2.50 14.59 -3.50
CA LEU A 18 -3.22 15.85 -3.24
C LEU A 18 -3.83 15.87 -1.83
N THR A 19 -4.41 14.77 -1.36
CA THR A 19 -4.95 14.66 0.00
C THR A 19 -3.84 14.82 1.06
N ALA A 20 -2.69 14.19 0.86
CA ALA A 20 -1.53 14.33 1.75
C ALA A 20 -1.00 15.78 1.79
N LEU A 21 -0.91 16.45 0.63
CA LEU A 21 -0.49 17.85 0.54
C LEU A 21 -1.47 18.80 1.22
N LEU A 22 -2.79 18.58 1.08
CA LEU A 22 -3.81 19.38 1.75
C LEU A 22 -3.78 19.19 3.28
N LEU A 23 -3.53 17.98 3.77
CA LEU A 23 -3.44 17.68 5.21
C LEU A 23 -2.14 18.20 5.86
N GLY A 24 -1.09 18.38 5.07
CA GLY A 24 0.21 18.94 5.50
C GLY A 24 0.33 20.45 5.38
N TRP A 25 -0.69 21.12 4.82
CA TRP A 25 -0.63 22.55 4.51
C TRP A 25 -0.27 23.42 5.72
N GLY A 26 0.74 24.27 5.57
CA GLY A 26 1.18 25.22 6.59
C GLY A 26 2.43 24.82 7.38
N VAL A 27 2.84 23.54 7.35
CA VAL A 27 4.08 23.08 8.02
C VAL A 27 4.87 22.16 7.07
N VAL A 28 6.09 22.58 6.71
CA VAL A 28 6.92 21.90 5.69
C VAL A 28 7.28 20.47 6.12
N MET A 29 7.67 20.27 7.38
CA MET A 29 8.06 18.95 7.90
C MET A 29 6.87 17.97 7.92
N ASP A 30 5.68 18.47 8.25
CA ASP A 30 4.43 17.69 8.22
C ASP A 30 4.10 17.21 6.81
N THR A 31 4.30 18.08 5.82
CA THR A 31 4.11 17.73 4.40
C THR A 31 5.09 16.66 3.95
N ILE A 32 6.36 16.75 4.36
CA ILE A 32 7.40 15.75 4.02
C ILE A 32 7.05 14.39 4.66
N VAL A 33 6.69 14.37 5.94
CA VAL A 33 6.31 13.14 6.65
C VAL A 33 5.10 12.50 6.00
N LEU A 34 4.06 13.26 5.68
CA LEU A 34 2.87 12.75 4.99
C LEU A 34 3.20 12.22 3.58
N ALA A 35 4.11 12.86 2.84
CA ALA A 35 4.57 12.39 1.54
C ALA A 35 5.34 11.04 1.66
N VAL A 36 6.23 10.89 2.65
CA VAL A 36 6.93 9.62 2.92
C VAL A 36 5.95 8.51 3.27
N ILE A 37 4.99 8.81 4.16
CA ILE A 37 3.93 7.88 4.54
C ILE A 37 3.11 7.47 3.32
N LEU A 38 2.77 8.41 2.45
CA LEU A 38 2.04 8.13 1.23
C LEU A 38 2.81 7.20 0.28
N VAL A 39 4.11 7.43 0.06
CA VAL A 39 4.95 6.54 -0.75
C VAL A 39 4.94 5.13 -0.16
N ALA A 40 5.08 5.01 1.16
CA ALA A 40 4.99 3.73 1.84
C ALA A 40 3.59 3.09 1.65
N LEU A 41 2.50 3.85 1.74
CA LEU A 41 1.14 3.36 1.47
C LEU A 41 0.94 2.90 0.02
N VAL A 42 1.59 3.53 -0.95
CA VAL A 42 1.59 3.10 -2.37
C VAL A 42 2.35 1.78 -2.52
N MET A 43 3.53 1.66 -1.91
CA MET A 43 4.30 0.40 -1.88
C MET A 43 3.51 -0.72 -1.21
N ASN A 44 2.83 -0.43 -0.10
CA ASN A 44 1.95 -1.36 0.61
C ASN A 44 0.83 -1.91 -0.30
N HIS A 45 0.26 -1.09 -1.18
CA HIS A 45 -0.71 -1.55 -2.18
C HIS A 45 -0.07 -2.40 -3.27
N ALA A 46 1.06 -1.98 -3.85
CA ALA A 46 1.76 -2.75 -4.86
C ALA A 46 2.12 -4.18 -4.37
N ILE A 47 2.52 -4.30 -3.10
CA ILE A 47 2.75 -5.61 -2.46
C ILE A 47 1.47 -6.44 -2.42
N LEU A 48 0.31 -5.84 -2.08
CA LEU A 48 -0.98 -6.53 -2.07
C LEU A 48 -1.36 -7.07 -3.45
N VAL A 49 -1.22 -6.25 -4.50
CA VAL A 49 -1.52 -6.66 -5.88
C VAL A 49 -0.63 -7.83 -6.30
N ARG A 50 0.66 -7.82 -5.92
CA ARG A 50 1.56 -8.96 -6.15
C ARG A 50 1.12 -10.20 -5.38
N ILE A 51 0.71 -10.06 -4.11
CA ILE A 51 0.17 -11.18 -3.32
C ILE A 51 -1.04 -11.80 -4.02
N ILE A 52 -2.02 -11.00 -4.42
CA ILE A 52 -3.22 -11.48 -5.11
C ILE A 52 -2.86 -12.17 -6.44
N SER A 53 -1.90 -11.61 -7.18
CA SER A 53 -1.41 -12.20 -8.43
C SER A 53 -0.73 -13.55 -8.22
N GLU A 54 0.16 -13.66 -7.23
CA GLU A 54 0.85 -14.92 -6.89
C GLU A 54 -0.12 -15.95 -6.29
N MET A 55 -1.10 -15.52 -5.48
CA MET A 55 -2.15 -16.39 -4.96
C MET A 55 -3.01 -16.96 -6.10
N ALA A 56 -3.46 -16.11 -7.03
CA ALA A 56 -4.24 -16.56 -8.20
C ALA A 56 -3.47 -17.55 -9.08
N LYS A 57 -2.15 -17.37 -9.26
CA LYS A 57 -1.29 -18.33 -9.97
C LYS A 57 -1.14 -19.63 -9.19
N SER A 58 -0.95 -19.55 -7.86
CA SER A 58 -0.71 -20.73 -7.02
C SER A 58 -1.89 -21.71 -6.97
N MET A 59 -3.13 -21.23 -7.20
CA MET A 59 -4.31 -22.09 -7.29
C MET A 59 -4.29 -23.04 -8.51
N THR A 60 -3.41 -22.81 -9.48
CA THR A 60 -3.29 -23.61 -10.71
C THR A 60 -2.05 -24.51 -10.73
N ILE A 61 -1.23 -24.49 -9.67
CA ILE A 61 0.08 -25.15 -9.64
C ILE A 61 0.12 -26.13 -8.47
N GLU A 62 0.49 -27.38 -8.72
CA GLU A 62 0.60 -28.44 -7.70
C GLU A 62 2.08 -28.78 -7.36
N GLY A 63 2.29 -29.45 -6.21
CA GLY A 63 3.60 -29.94 -5.78
C GLY A 63 4.58 -28.88 -5.26
N ASP A 64 5.88 -29.09 -5.46
CA ASP A 64 6.96 -28.24 -4.93
C ASP A 64 6.94 -26.78 -5.43
N ALA A 65 6.29 -26.54 -6.56
CA ALA A 65 6.08 -25.20 -7.09
C ALA A 65 5.00 -24.43 -6.29
N ALA A 66 3.97 -25.11 -5.79
CA ALA A 66 2.95 -24.53 -4.91
C ALA A 66 3.57 -24.07 -3.57
N LYS A 67 4.42 -24.92 -2.98
CA LYS A 67 5.11 -24.61 -1.71
C LYS A 67 6.03 -23.39 -1.82
N ARG A 68 6.74 -23.26 -2.94
CA ARG A 68 7.58 -22.08 -3.24
C ARG A 68 6.75 -20.81 -3.44
N SER A 69 5.62 -20.90 -4.14
CA SER A 69 4.69 -19.78 -4.31
C SER A 69 4.10 -19.33 -2.98
N LEU A 70 3.67 -20.27 -2.14
CA LEU A 70 3.15 -19.98 -0.79
C LEU A 70 4.19 -19.28 0.09
N LYS A 71 5.45 -19.75 0.09
CA LYS A 71 6.54 -19.11 0.85
C LYS A 71 6.78 -17.66 0.39
N ARG A 72 6.68 -17.39 -0.91
CA ARG A 72 6.78 -16.01 -1.45
C ARG A 72 5.61 -15.14 -1.01
N VAL A 73 4.38 -15.65 -1.05
CA VAL A 73 3.19 -14.94 -0.56
C VAL A 73 3.32 -14.59 0.92
N LEU A 74 3.73 -15.55 1.76
CA LEU A 74 3.96 -15.32 3.19
C LEU A 74 5.05 -14.26 3.43
N GLY A 75 6.15 -14.31 2.68
CA GLY A 75 7.20 -13.29 2.75
C GLY A 75 6.69 -11.89 2.38
N LEU A 76 5.87 -11.78 1.33
CA LEU A 76 5.25 -10.51 0.94
C LEU A 76 4.24 -10.01 1.99
N MET A 77 3.47 -10.90 2.62
CA MET A 77 2.57 -10.54 3.71
C MET A 77 3.33 -10.03 4.93
N PHE A 78 4.45 -10.67 5.29
CA PHE A 78 5.31 -10.21 6.36
C PHE A 78 5.90 -8.83 6.07
N LEU A 79 6.43 -8.62 4.86
CA LEU A 79 6.94 -7.32 4.42
C LEU A 79 5.85 -6.24 4.50
N LYS A 80 4.62 -6.57 4.11
CA LYS A 80 3.45 -5.69 4.21
C LYS A 80 3.17 -5.25 5.65
N MET A 81 3.16 -6.21 6.59
CA MET A 81 2.93 -5.96 8.01
C MET A 81 4.04 -5.09 8.62
N MET A 82 5.30 -5.36 8.28
CA MET A 82 6.42 -4.52 8.68
C MET A 82 6.24 -3.08 8.19
N LEU A 83 5.87 -2.90 6.93
CA LEU A 83 5.71 -1.58 6.34
C LEU A 83 4.59 -0.76 7.01
N ILE A 84 3.46 -1.41 7.34
CA ILE A 84 2.37 -0.77 8.10
C ILE A 84 2.84 -0.44 9.52
N GLY A 85 3.53 -1.37 10.18
CA GLY A 85 4.10 -1.14 11.51
C GLY A 85 5.02 0.08 11.53
N SER A 86 5.95 0.17 10.57
CA SER A 86 6.87 1.29 10.44
C SER A 86 6.15 2.63 10.20
N ILE A 87 5.08 2.65 9.40
CA ILE A 87 4.26 3.87 9.19
C ILE A 87 3.64 4.34 10.50
N LEU A 88 3.05 3.42 11.28
CA LEU A 88 2.41 3.75 12.55
C LEU A 88 3.43 4.21 13.59
N THR A 89 4.57 3.53 13.68
CA THR A 89 5.70 3.94 14.54
C THR A 89 6.20 5.33 14.16
N LEU A 90 6.45 5.59 12.88
CA LEU A 90 6.92 6.89 12.40
C LEU A 90 5.92 8.01 12.72
N ALA A 91 4.62 7.78 12.51
CA ALA A 91 3.58 8.74 12.83
C ALA A 91 3.48 9.01 14.34
N TYR A 92 3.53 7.97 15.17
CA TYR A 92 3.42 8.07 16.63
C TYR A 92 4.60 8.82 17.25
N PHE A 93 5.84 8.49 16.85
CA PHE A 93 7.04 9.12 17.39
C PHE A 93 7.31 10.53 16.85
N TYR A 94 6.86 10.85 15.63
CA TYR A 94 7.03 12.18 15.07
C TYR A 94 6.08 13.20 15.72
N ASN A 95 4.76 12.95 15.68
CA ASN A 95 3.78 13.85 16.28
C ASN A 95 2.44 13.11 16.44
N GLN A 96 1.92 12.99 17.66
CA GLN A 96 0.66 12.29 17.89
C GLN A 96 -0.55 12.90 17.14
N THR A 97 -0.49 14.20 16.83
CA THR A 97 -1.52 14.88 16.00
C THR A 97 -1.50 14.46 14.53
N MET A 98 -0.45 13.75 14.07
CA MET A 98 -0.39 13.12 12.75
C MET A 98 -1.17 11.82 12.65
N VAL A 99 -1.39 11.12 13.77
CA VAL A 99 -2.06 9.80 13.76
C VAL A 99 -3.42 9.85 13.07
N PRO A 100 -4.31 10.83 13.34
CA PRO A 100 -5.58 10.95 12.62
C PRO A 100 -5.40 11.22 11.11
N LYS A 101 -4.41 12.03 10.72
CA LYS A 101 -4.12 12.33 9.31
C LYS A 101 -3.67 11.07 8.56
N VAL A 102 -2.81 10.29 9.19
CA VAL A 102 -2.30 9.01 8.65
C VAL A 102 -3.42 7.97 8.55
N MET A 103 -4.30 7.89 9.55
CA MET A 103 -5.49 7.04 9.50
C MET A 103 -6.41 7.40 8.34
N LEU A 104 -6.63 8.70 8.11
CA LEU A 104 -7.41 9.15 6.95
C LEU A 104 -6.77 8.72 5.62
N LEU A 105 -5.44 8.90 5.48
CA LEU A 105 -4.71 8.43 4.30
C LEU A 105 -4.79 6.92 4.12
N MET A 106 -4.77 6.14 5.21
CA MET A 106 -4.96 4.68 5.17
C MET A 106 -6.35 4.30 4.68
N ILE A 107 -7.40 5.00 5.13
CA ILE A 107 -8.78 4.78 4.67
C ILE A 107 -8.91 5.11 3.18
N PHE A 108 -8.42 6.27 2.74
CA PHE A 108 -8.40 6.63 1.33
C PHE A 108 -7.62 5.61 0.50
N GLN A 109 -6.49 5.15 1.02
CA GLN A 109 -5.71 4.13 0.35
C GLN A 109 -6.51 2.84 0.23
N LEU A 110 -7.19 2.36 1.28
CA LEU A 110 -8.08 1.18 1.22
C LEU A 110 -9.13 1.29 0.12
N ILE A 111 -9.79 2.45 -0.04
CA ILE A 111 -10.75 2.69 -1.13
C ILE A 111 -10.08 2.51 -2.50
N ILE A 112 -8.90 3.12 -2.68
CA ILE A 112 -8.11 2.96 -3.90
C ILE A 112 -7.73 1.48 -4.11
N GLN A 113 -7.41 0.75 -3.02
CA GLN A 113 -7.06 -0.67 -3.12
C GLN A 113 -8.24 -1.48 -3.65
N VAL A 114 -9.44 -1.28 -3.11
CA VAL A 114 -10.66 -1.98 -3.51
C VAL A 114 -11.00 -1.68 -4.98
N VAL A 115 -10.97 -0.39 -5.37
CA VAL A 115 -11.25 0.03 -6.76
C VAL A 115 -10.20 -0.52 -7.73
N SER A 116 -8.93 -0.55 -7.33
CA SER A 116 -7.82 -1.09 -8.13
C SER A 116 -7.96 -2.60 -8.34
N ILE A 117 -8.34 -3.35 -7.30
CA ILE A 117 -8.57 -4.80 -7.42
C ILE A 117 -9.76 -5.06 -8.33
N LYS A 118 -10.91 -4.43 -8.11
CA LYS A 118 -12.13 -4.59 -8.94
C LYS A 118 -11.93 -4.26 -10.42
N ASN A 119 -11.04 -3.32 -10.74
CA ASN A 119 -10.78 -2.94 -12.14
C ASN A 119 -9.69 -3.79 -12.80
N ASN A 120 -8.89 -4.54 -12.04
CA ASN A 120 -7.81 -5.38 -12.56
C ASN A 120 -8.11 -6.89 -12.46
N TYR A 121 -9.11 -7.28 -11.67
CA TYR A 121 -9.60 -8.65 -11.47
C TYR A 121 -11.12 -8.66 -11.52
#